data_AF-A0A9W6VTV2-F1
#
_entry.id   AF-A0A9W6VTV2-F1
#
_cell.length_a   1.000
_cell.length_b   1.000
_cell.length_c   1.000
_cell.angle_alpha   90.00
_cell.angle_beta   90.00
_cell.angle_gamma   90.00
#
_symmetry.space_group_name_H-M   'P 1'
#
loop_
_entity.id
_entity.type
_entity.pdbx_description
1 polymer ?
#
loop_
_entity_poly.entity_id
_entity_poly.type
_entity_poly.pdbx_seq_one_letter_code
_entity_poly.pdbx_strand_id
1 'polypeptide(L)'
;MREPHIILQTWPFNCLTCQHAWEGVYEAWHCDDGRGGQVVTWRYKGTASMPPWIDPSCPSCSSLRVKTLPPGARPPADDERREPPIVPRQRRP
;
A
#
# COMPACT_ATOMS: atom_id res chain seq x y z
N MET A 1 18.16 22.87 13.10
CA MET A 1 17.80 21.69 12.28
C MET A 1 16.98 20.79 13.21
N ARG A 2 15.68 20.59 12.94
CA ARG A 2 14.89 19.64 13.73
C ARG A 2 15.42 18.23 13.43
N GLU A 3 15.48 17.39 14.46
CA GLU A 3 15.84 15.99 14.27
C GLU A 3 14.82 15.33 13.32
N PRO A 4 15.28 14.54 12.32
CA PRO A 4 14.39 13.82 11.44
C PRO A 4 13.64 12.77 12.24
N HIS A 5 12.31 12.72 12.10
CA HIS A 5 11.53 11.65 12.68
C HIS A 5 11.47 10.46 11.72
N ILE A 6 11.96 9.32 12.18
CA ILE A 6 12.01 8.08 11.39
C ILE A 6 10.83 7.21 11.78
N ILE A 7 10.04 6.81 10.79
CA ILE A 7 8.90 5.89 10.97
C ILE A 7 9.18 4.62 10.17
N LEU A 8 9.21 3.49 10.86
CA LEU A 8 9.28 2.18 10.22
C LEU A 8 7.89 1.78 9.72
N GLN A 9 7.81 1.40 8.45
CA GLN A 9 6.57 0.99 7.80
C GLN A 9 6.75 -0.36 7.12
N THR A 10 5.90 -1.32 7.47
CA THR A 10 5.83 -2.61 6.79
C THR A 10 4.79 -2.54 5.68
N TRP A 11 5.25 -2.71 4.44
CA TRP A 11 4.43 -2.64 3.25
C TRP A 11 4.19 -4.03 2.68
N PRO A 12 2.93 -4.47 2.53
CA PRO A 12 2.60 -5.71 1.84
C PRO A 12 2.67 -5.52 0.33
N PHE A 13 3.22 -6.50 -0.37
CA PHE A 13 3.31 -6.56 -1.82
C PHE A 13 2.75 -7.87 -2.34
N ASN A 14 2.06 -7.80 -3.48
CA ASN A 14 1.56 -8.98 -4.18
C ASN A 14 1.80 -8.86 -5.68
N CYS A 15 2.51 -9.83 -6.25
CA CYS A 15 2.72 -9.90 -7.68
C CYS A 15 1.48 -10.48 -8.38
N LEU A 16 0.90 -9.74 -9.32
CA LEU A 16 -0.23 -10.22 -10.11
C LEU A 16 0.18 -11.18 -11.24
N THR A 17 1.48 -11.40 -11.44
CA THR A 17 2.00 -12.33 -12.45
C THR A 17 2.21 -13.72 -11.87
N CYS A 18 3.01 -13.85 -10.79
CA CYS A 18 3.33 -15.14 -10.18
C CYS A 18 2.62 -15.40 -8.84
N GLN A 19 1.76 -14.47 -8.38
CA GLN A 19 1.04 -14.56 -7.10
C GLN A 19 1.95 -14.61 -5.86
N HIS A 20 3.23 -14.30 -6.02
CA HIS A 20 4.15 -14.19 -4.90
C HIS A 20 3.81 -12.97 -4.05
N ALA A 21 3.60 -13.21 -2.76
CA ALA A 21 3.37 -12.17 -1.75
C ALA A 21 4.61 -12.04 -0.85
N TRP A 22 4.99 -10.81 -0.54
CA TRP A 22 6.10 -10.51 0.36
C TRP A 22 5.87 -9.19 1.09
N GLU A 23 6.66 -8.96 2.12
CA GLU A 23 6.63 -7.71 2.89
C GLU A 23 7.96 -6.98 2.75
N GLY A 24 7.89 -5.65 2.70
CA GLY A 24 9.05 -4.77 2.72
C GLY A 24 8.99 -3.82 3.89
N VAL A 25 10.05 -3.77 4.70
CA VAL A 25 10.20 -2.79 5.77
C VAL A 25 10.94 -1.57 5.22
N TYR A 26 10.26 -0.43 5.20
CA TYR A 26 10.77 0.85 4.75
C TYR A 26 10.91 1.82 5.92
N GLU A 27 11.93 2.68 5.84
CA GLU A 27 12.16 3.76 6.78
C GLU A 27 11.70 5.06 6.11
N ALA A 28 10.63 5.68 6.61
CA ALA A 28 10.17 7.00 6.18
C ALA A 28 10.81 8.05 7.09
N TRP A 29 11.74 8.82 6.53
CA TRP A 29 12.48 9.87 7.21
C TRP A 29 11.78 11.18 6.91
N HIS A 30 11.07 11.70 7.88
CA HIS A 30 10.41 12.98 7.74
C HIS A 30 11.33 14.08 8.27
N CYS A 31 11.62 15.03 7.40
CA CYS A 31 12.44 16.18 7.69
C CYS A 31 11.61 17.44 7.48
N ASP A 32 11.79 18.42 8.36
CA ASP A 32 11.33 19.78 8.12
C ASP A 32 12.27 20.47 7.12
N ASP A 33 11.73 21.11 6.10
CA ASP A 33 12.53 21.80 5.08
C ASP A 33 13.05 23.18 5.54
N GLY A 34 12.78 23.58 6.78
CA GLY A 34 13.15 24.88 7.36
C GLY A 34 12.30 26.05 6.86
N ARG A 35 11.33 25.81 5.97
CA ARG A 35 10.39 26.79 5.41
C ARG A 35 8.94 26.46 5.74
N GLY A 36 8.71 25.45 6.59
CA GLY A 36 7.38 24.99 7.00
C GLY A 36 6.81 23.86 6.13
N GLY A 37 7.58 23.35 5.17
CA GLY A 37 7.28 22.15 4.41
C GLY A 37 7.84 20.89 5.07
N GLN A 38 7.21 19.76 4.77
CA GLN A 38 7.65 18.43 5.21
C GLN A 38 8.18 17.66 4.01
N VAL A 39 9.41 17.18 4.10
CA VAL A 39 10.04 16.31 3.10
C VAL A 39 10.13 14.91 3.67
N VAL A 40 9.69 13.91 2.90
CA VAL A 40 9.82 12.50 3.28
C VAL A 40 10.85 11.83 2.39
N THR A 41 11.95 11.37 2.99
CA THR A 41 12.96 10.54 2.33
C THR A 41 12.71 9.08 2.68
N TRP A 42 12.83 8.19 1.70
CA TRP A 42 12.58 6.77 1.89
C TRP A 42 13.89 5.99 1.89
N ARG A 43 13.99 5.01 2.79
CA ARG A 43 15.05 4.00 2.74
C ARG A 43 14.45 2.60 2.80
N TYR A 44 15.06 1.69 2.08
CA TYR A 44 14.75 0.26 2.13
C TYR A 44 16.00 -0.49 2.55
N LYS A 45 15.90 -1.27 3.64
CA LYS A 45 17.05 -1.98 4.22
C LYS A 45 18.27 -1.08 4.42
N GLY A 46 18.06 0.14 4.92
CA GLY A 46 19.14 1.09 5.16
C GLY A 46 19.74 1.71 3.90
N THR A 47 19.18 1.52 2.70
CA THR A 47 19.63 2.17 1.45
C THR A 47 18.59 3.18 0.97
N ALA A 48 19.03 4.34 0.47
CA ALA A 48 18.12 5.32 -0.12
C ALA A 48 17.29 4.66 -1.25
N SER A 49 15.98 4.85 -1.21
CA SER A 49 15.05 4.18 -2.13
C SER A 49 13.95 5.14 -2.55
N MET A 50 13.23 4.74 -3.59
CA MET A 50 11.97 5.38 -3.94
C MET A 50 10.89 4.99 -2.92
N PRO A 51 9.78 5.75 -2.85
CA PRO A 51 8.64 5.34 -2.06
C PRO A 51 8.14 3.94 -2.47
N PRO A 52 7.61 3.14 -1.54
CA PRO A 52 7.28 1.72 -1.76
C PRO A 52 6.27 1.46 -2.88
N TRP A 53 5.46 2.45 -3.24
CA TRP A 53 4.47 2.35 -4.33
C TRP A 53 5.00 2.72 -5.72
N ILE A 54 6.26 3.16 -5.85
CA ILE A 54 6.87 3.51 -7.12
C ILE A 54 7.60 2.30 -7.70
N ASP A 55 7.08 1.78 -8.82
CA ASP A 55 7.64 0.68 -9.62
C ASP A 55 8.20 -0.53 -8.82
N PRO A 56 7.43 -1.11 -7.87
CA PRO A 56 7.91 -2.29 -7.15
C PRO A 56 8.08 -3.49 -8.09
N SER A 57 9.27 -4.10 -8.07
CA SER A 57 9.58 -5.31 -8.86
C SER A 57 9.44 -6.57 -8.02
N CYS A 58 8.80 -7.61 -8.57
CA CYS A 58 8.70 -8.91 -7.89
C CYS A 58 10.08 -9.59 -7.78
N PRO A 59 10.52 -10.02 -6.58
CA PRO A 59 11.81 -10.69 -6.41
C PRO A 59 11.85 -12.10 -7.02
N SER A 60 10.70 -12.71 -7.31
CA SER A 60 10.60 -14.07 -7.84
C SER A 60 10.56 -14.12 -9.38
N CYS A 61 9.92 -13.15 -10.04
CA CYS A 61 9.75 -13.17 -11.51
C CYS A 61 10.14 -11.85 -12.21
N SER A 62 10.63 -10.85 -11.48
CA SER A 62 11.02 -9.53 -11.98
C SER A 62 9.92 -8.72 -12.67
N SER A 63 8.66 -9.17 -12.59
CA SER A 63 7.51 -8.41 -13.10
C SER A 63 7.29 -7.13 -12.29
N LEU A 64 6.98 -6.03 -12.98
CA LEU A 64 6.55 -4.77 -12.39
C LEU A 64 5.04 -4.74 -12.07
N ARG A 65 4.32 -5.82 -12.39
CA ARG A 65 2.88 -5.93 -12.11
C ARG A 65 2.65 -6.32 -10.65
N VAL A 66 2.93 -5.40 -9.75
CA VAL A 66 2.88 -5.59 -8.31
C VAL A 66 1.85 -4.63 -7.70
N LYS A 67 0.94 -5.16 -6.88
CA LYS A 67 0.05 -4.36 -6.05
C LYS A 67 0.66 -4.20 -4.67
N THR A 68 0.53 -3.01 -4.11
CA THR A 68 0.81 -2.72 -2.71
C THR A 68 -0.29 -1.85 -2.14
N LEU A 69 -0.52 -1.97 -0.84
CA LEU A 69 -1.47 -1.14 -0.10
C LEU A 69 -0.72 -0.47 1.05
N PRO A 70 -1.13 0.76 1.43
CA PRO A 70 -0.56 1.41 2.60
C PRO A 70 -0.63 0.53 3.86
N PRO A 71 0.35 0.63 4.78
CA PRO A 71 0.29 -0.06 6.06
C PRO A 71 -1.01 0.32 6.78
N GLY A 72 -1.80 -0.69 7.16
CA GLY A 72 -3.10 -0.48 7.81
C GLY A 72 -4.26 -0.12 6.87
N ALA A 73 -4.02 0.04 5.56
CA ALA A 73 -5.11 0.07 4.60
C ALA A 73 -5.71 -1.33 4.50
N ARG A 74 -6.93 -1.49 5.00
CA ARG A 74 -7.72 -2.69 4.73
C ARG A 74 -7.90 -2.77 3.21
N PRO A 75 -7.71 -3.93 2.56
CA PRO A 75 -8.22 -4.09 1.21
C PRO A 75 -9.68 -3.65 1.23
N PRO A 76 -10.18 -2.94 0.19
CA PRO A 76 -11.61 -2.67 0.11
C PRO A 76 -12.28 -4.03 0.31
N ALA A 77 -13.08 -4.16 1.37
CA ALA A 77 -13.87 -5.36 1.58
C ALA A 77 -14.57 -5.60 0.26
N ASP A 78 -14.32 -6.74 -0.38
CA ASP A 78 -15.06 -7.13 -1.56
C ASP A 78 -16.53 -6.89 -1.22
N ASP A 79 -17.12 -5.89 -1.88
CA ASP A 79 -18.50 -5.46 -1.70
C ASP A 79 -19.31 -6.72 -1.86
N GLU A 80 -19.75 -7.25 -0.72
CA GLU A 80 -20.46 -8.49 -0.58
C GLU A 80 -21.66 -8.36 -1.50
N ARG A 81 -21.54 -8.98 -2.68
CA ARG A 81 -22.57 -9.40 -3.60
C ARG A 81 -23.92 -8.95 -3.07
N ARG A 82 -24.28 -7.70 -3.36
CA ARG A 82 -25.55 -7.12 -2.96
C ARG A 82 -26.62 -7.89 -3.71
N GLU A 83 -27.01 -9.04 -3.17
CA GLU A 83 -28.16 -9.78 -3.66
C GLU A 83 -29.31 -8.80 -3.54
N PRO A 84 -29.92 -8.39 -4.67
CA PRO A 84 -31.07 -7.51 -4.60
C PRO A 84 -32.12 -8.22 -3.74
N PRO A 85 -32.76 -7.53 -2.78
CA PRO A 85 -33.80 -8.15 -1.99
C PRO A 85 -34.83 -8.74 -2.95
N ILE A 86 -35.06 -10.04 -2.86
CA ILE A 86 -36.13 -10.72 -3.58
C ILE A 86 -37.42 -10.12 -3.04
N VAL A 87 -37.94 -9.10 -3.71
CA VAL A 87 -39.24 -8.52 -3.39
C VAL A 87 -40.30 -9.55 -3.77
N PRO A 88 -41.07 -10.11 -2.83
CA PRO A 88 -42.17 -10.98 -3.18
C PRO A 88 -43.18 -10.14 -3.96
N ARG A 89 -43.46 -10.53 -5.21
CA ARG A 89 -44.52 -9.92 -6.02
C ARG A 89 -45.84 -10.03 -5.26
N GLN A 90 -46.29 -8.93 -4.66
CA GLN A 90 -47.60 -8.90 -4.03
C GLN A 90 -48.67 -9.10 -5.11
N ARG A 91 -49.47 -10.15 -4.95
CA ARG A 91 -50.68 -10.40 -5.74
C ARG A 91 -51.65 -9.24 -5.48
N ARG A 92 -51.96 -8.51 -6.53
CA ARG A 92 -52.99 -7.46 -6.55
C ARG A 92 -54.38 -8.11 -6.43
N PRO A 93 -55.29 -7.60 -5.58
CA PRO A 93 -56.69 -8.03 -5.55
C PRO A 93 -57.46 -7.58 -6.80
#